data_AF-A0A1M7LPR6-F1
#
_entry.id   AF-A0A1M7LPR6-F1
#
_cell.length_a   1.000
_cell.length_b   1.000
_cell.length_c   1.000
_cell.angle_alpha   90.00
_cell.angle_beta   90.00
_cell.angle_gamma   90.00
#
_symmetry.space_group_name_H-M   'P 1'
#
loop_
_entity.id
_entity.type
_entity.pdbx_description
1 polymer ?
#
loop_
_entity_poly.entity_id
_entity_poly.type
_entity_poly.pdbx_seq_one_letter_code
_entity_poly.pdbx_strand_id
1 'polypeptide(L)' 'MSENELRKAVISDDELYFTHNGRDYLLYGWNQCDGYVLSLECEGELVWQSPPMLKSACADEFIRYYSEL' A
#
# COMPACT_ATOMS: atom_id res chain seq x y z
N MET A 1 8.05 8.97 -5.96
CA MET A 1 6.79 9.50 -5.38
C MET A 1 7.06 9.90 -3.95
N SER A 2 6.55 11.03 -3.48
CA SER A 2 6.68 11.41 -2.06
C SER A 2 5.71 10.59 -1.18
N GLU A 3 6.02 10.45 0.11
CA GLU A 3 5.14 9.77 1.08
C GLU A 3 3.71 10.35 1.11
N ASN A 4 3.59 11.67 0.96
CA ASN A 4 2.30 12.35 0.93
C ASN A 4 1.48 12.04 -0.33
N GLU A 5 2.13 11.87 -1.47
CA GLU A 5 1.46 11.43 -2.71
C GLU A 5 1.04 9.98 -2.60
N LEU A 6 1.92 9.12 -2.08
CA LEU A 6 1.64 7.70 -1.84
C LEU A 6 0.43 7.55 -0.91
N ARG A 7 0.43 8.25 0.23
CA ARG A 7 -0.69 8.28 1.18
C ARG A 7 -2.02 8.62 0.55
N LYS A 8 -2.05 9.68 -0.26
CA LYS A 8 -3.27 10.12 -0.93
C LYS A 8 -3.75 9.06 -1.92
N ALA A 9 -2.84 8.49 -2.70
CA ALA A 9 -3.14 7.47 -3.68
C ALA A 9 -3.66 6.17 -3.03
N VAL A 10 -3.05 5.70 -1.93
CA VAL A 10 -3.53 4.52 -1.19
C VAL A 10 -4.97 4.70 -0.72
N ILE A 11 -5.34 5.91 -0.30
CA ILE A 11 -6.69 6.21 0.21
C ILE A 11 -7.68 6.34 -0.94
N SER A 12 -7.31 7.03 -2.03
CA SER A 12 -8.21 7.32 -3.16
C SER A 12 -8.45 6.14 -4.07
N ASP A 13 -7.42 5.31 -4.27
CA ASP A 13 -7.42 4.26 -5.27
C ASP A 13 -7.56 2.88 -4.61
N ASP A 14 -8.22 1.96 -5.32
CA ASP A 14 -8.29 0.56 -4.92
C ASP A 14 -7.08 -0.24 -5.47
N GLU A 15 -6.31 0.38 -6.37
CA GLU A 15 -5.11 -0.20 -6.97
C GLU A 15 -4.11 0.92 -7.34
N LEU A 16 -2.83 0.77 -6.94
CA LEU A 16 -1.78 1.74 -7.19
C LEU A 16 -0.47 1.04 -7.58
N TYR A 17 0.08 1.42 -8.73
CA TYR A 17 1.40 1.00 -9.19
C TYR A 17 2.43 2.09 -8.92
N PHE A 18 3.59 1.72 -8.36
CA PHE A 18 4.68 2.66 -8.11
C PHE A 18 6.05 1.97 -8.02
N THR A 19 7.12 2.73 -8.23
CA THR A 19 8.51 2.24 -8.11
C THR A 19 9.19 2.81 -6.86
N HIS A 20 9.93 1.97 -6.14
CA HIS A 20 10.74 2.34 -4.97
C HIS A 20 12.07 1.61 -4.94
N ASN A 21 13.17 2.32 -4.66
CA ASN A 21 14.50 1.72 -4.54
C ASN A 21 14.87 0.77 -5.72
N GLY A 22 14.37 1.08 -6.93
CA GLY A 22 14.60 0.28 -8.14
C GLY A 22 13.70 -0.96 -8.30
N ARG A 23 12.72 -1.15 -7.42
CA ARG A 23 11.72 -2.23 -7.47
C ARG A 23 10.34 -1.67 -7.75
N ASP A 24 9.55 -2.41 -8.53
CA ASP A 24 8.18 -2.04 -8.85
C ASP A 24 7.20 -2.74 -7.91
N TYR A 25 6.22 -1.98 -7.43
CA TYR A 25 5.22 -2.42 -6.47
C TYR A 25 3.82 -2.17 -7.00
N LEU A 26 2.92 -3.03 -6.53
CA LEU A 26 1.51 -2.97 -6.78
C LEU A 26 0.75 -3.07 -5.46
N LEU A 27 0.04 -2.00 -5.14
CA LEU A 27 -0.75 -1.87 -3.93
C LEU A 27 -2.22 -2.05 -4.24
N TYR A 28 -2.92 -2.88 -3.48
CA TYR A 28 -4.36 -3.08 -3.58
C TYR A 28 -5.07 -2.68 -2.28
N GLY A 29 -6.16 -1.94 -2.39
CA GLY A 29 -7.06 -1.60 -1.29
C GLY A 29 -8.47 -2.15 -1.53
N TRP A 30 -9.04 -2.88 -0.57
CA TRP A 30 -10.44 -3.34 -0.67
C TRP A 30 -11.36 -2.48 0.19
N ASN A 31 -12.46 -1.97 -0.39
CA ASN A 31 -13.44 -1.15 0.34
C ASN A 31 -14.60 -1.95 0.98
N GLN A 32 -14.72 -3.26 0.72
CA GLN A 32 -15.94 -4.01 1.07
C GLN A 32 -15.96 -4.60 2.50
N CYS A 33 -14.81 -4.73 3.15
CA CYS A 33 -14.65 -5.14 4.55
C CYS A 33 -13.46 -4.35 5.09
N ASP A 34 -13.61 -3.63 6.21
CA ASP A 34 -12.56 -2.87 6.94
C ASP A 34 -11.20 -2.87 6.21
N GLY A 35 -11.02 -1.86 5.35
CA GLY A 35 -10.19 -2.01 4.16
C GLY A 35 -8.73 -2.40 4.39
N TYR A 36 -8.38 -3.58 3.90
CA TYR A 36 -7.03 -4.15 3.90
C TYR A 36 -6.22 -3.58 2.75
N VAL A 37 -4.92 -3.39 2.98
CA VAL A 37 -3.97 -2.98 1.94
C VAL A 37 -2.96 -4.10 1.73
N LEU A 38 -2.76 -4.49 0.47
CA LEU A 38 -1.85 -5.55 0.04
C LEU A 38 -0.80 -4.96 -0.89
N SER A 39 0.49 -5.11 -0.58
CA SER A 39 1.59 -4.69 -1.43
C SER A 39 2.30 -5.92 -2.01
N LEU A 40 2.40 -5.97 -3.33
CA LEU A 40 3.14 -7.00 -4.07
C LEU A 40 4.32 -6.37 -4.80
N GLU A 41 5.45 -7.07 -4.87
CA GLU A 41 6.47 -6.76 -5.88
C GLU A 41 5.97 -7.22 -7.26
N CYS A 42 6.41 -6.58 -8.36
CA CYS A 42 5.96 -6.89 -9.73
C CYS A 42 6.11 -8.37 -10.14
N GLU A 43 6.93 -9.15 -9.44
CA GLU A 43 7.06 -10.60 -9.64
C GLU A 43 5.94 -11.42 -8.95
N GLY A 44 4.98 -10.77 -8.30
CA GLY A 44 3.85 -11.37 -7.59
C GLY A 44 4.17 -11.81 -6.16
N GLU A 45 5.32 -11.39 -5.61
CA GLU A 45 5.71 -11.70 -4.23
C GLU A 45 4.99 -10.77 -3.26
N LEU A 46 4.32 -11.35 -2.26
CA LEU A 46 3.70 -10.61 -1.17
C LEU A 46 4.76 -10.10 -0.19
N VAL A 47 5.01 -8.79 -0.23
CA VAL A 47 5.97 -8.14 0.67
C VAL A 47 5.30 -7.59 1.93
N TRP A 48 4.01 -7.21 1.85
CA TRP A 48 3.30 -6.65 2.99
C TRP A 48 1.77 -6.76 2.87
N GLN A 49 1.12 -7.00 4.01
CA GLN A 49 -0.34 -7.01 4.15
C GLN A 49 -0.76 -6.46 5.51
N SER A 50 -1.76 -5.57 5.54
CA SER A 50 -2.34 -5.11 6.81
C SER A 50 -3.32 -6.13 7.42
N PRO A 51 -3.50 -6.12 8.77
CA PRO A 51 -4.63 -6.78 9.41
C PRO A 51 -5.96 -6.02 9.15
N PRO A 52 -7.12 -6.63 9.52
CA PRO A 52 -8.44 -5.99 9.40
C PRO A 52 -8.51 -4.65 10.13
N MET A 53 -8.60 -3.54 9.40
CA MET A 53 -8.78 -2.20 9.98
C MET A 53 -9.24 -1.21 8.91
N LEU A 54 -9.63 0.00 9.32
CA LEU A 54 -10.00 1.05 8.37
C LEU A 54 -8.90 1.32 7.34
N LYS A 55 -9.28 1.52 6.07
CA LYS A 55 -8.36 1.80 4.95
C LYS A 55 -7.37 2.93 5.24
N SER A 56 -7.81 3.97 5.96
CA SER A 56 -6.93 5.07 6.40
C SER A 56 -5.84 4.63 7.39
N ALA A 57 -6.18 3.75 8.34
CA ALA A 57 -5.21 3.19 9.29
C ALA A 57 -4.24 2.23 8.58
N CYS A 58 -4.72 1.45 7.61
CA CYS A 58 -3.87 0.62 6.76
C CYS A 58 -2.86 1.45 5.95
N ALA A 59 -3.30 2.57 5.39
CA ALA A 59 -2.41 3.48 4.65
C ALA A 59 -1.29 4.04 5.56
N ASP A 60 -1.62 4.38 6.80
CA ASP A 60 -0.63 4.87 7.78
C ASP A 60 0.40 3.80 8.15
N GLU A 61 -0.07 2.58 8.43
CA GLU A 61 0.78 1.42 8.73
C GLU A 61 1.69 1.07 7.54
N PHE A 62 1.14 1.08 6.32
CA PHE A 62 1.90 0.81 5.10
C PHE A 62 3.04 1.82 4.91
N ILE A 63 2.75 3.12 5.06
CA ILE A 63 3.77 4.17 4.92
C ILE A 63 4.89 4.00 5.94
N ARG A 64 4.55 3.65 7.19
CA ARG A 64 5.57 3.39 8.21
C ARG A 64 6.45 2.21 7.82
N TYR A 65 5.85 1.08 7.45
CA TYR A 65 6.59 -0.10 6.97
C TYR A 65 7.51 0.26 5.80
N TYR A 66 6.98 1.04 4.86
CA TYR A 66 7.69 1.40 3.65
C TYR A 66 8.81 2.43 3.87
N SER A 67 8.68 3.30 4.87
CA SER A 67 9.78 4.21 5.28
C SER A 67 10.98 3.47 5.88
N GLU A 68 10.81 2.21 6.28
CA GLU A 68 11.83 1.36 6.88
C GLU A 68 12.51 0.41 5.86
N LEU A 69 12.03 0.35 4.60
CA LEU A 69 12.57 -0.45 3.49
C LEU A 69 13.74 0.24 2.75
#